data_AF-A0A1V3JC58-F1
#
_entry.id   AF-A0A1V3JC58-F1
#
_cell.length_a   1.000
_cell.length_b   1.000
_cell.length_c   1.000
_cell.angle_alpha   90.00
_cell.angle_beta   90.00
_cell.angle_gamma   90.00
#
_symmetry.space_group_name_H-M   'P 1'
#
loop_
_entity.id
_entity.type
_entity.pdbx_description
1 polymer ?
#
loop_
_entity_poly.entity_id
_entity_poly.type
_entity_poly.pdbx_seq_one_letter_code
_entity_poly.pdbx_strand_id
1 'polypeptide(L)'
;MKIDFDEVKQGDQVWHDRYGYGIVQRVQLGTCDVKFNESTKVLTFTEGGYSGGLKVLWWQRPIAFIPRKGQDYSKFHDLVAVLFENLYGENQ
;
A
#
# COMPACT_ATOMS: atom_id res chain seq x y z
N MET A 1 -8.73 -10.11 -6.32
CA MET A 1 -7.27 -9.93 -6.17
C MET A 1 -6.94 -9.57 -4.74
N LYS A 2 -5.68 -9.67 -4.35
CA LYS A 2 -5.16 -9.29 -3.04
C LYS A 2 -4.09 -8.20 -3.13
N ILE A 3 -4.02 -7.36 -2.10
CA ILE A 3 -2.92 -6.43 -1.84
C ILE A 3 -2.39 -6.82 -0.47
N ASP A 4 -1.08 -7.07 -0.36
CA ASP A 4 -0.46 -7.43 0.93
C ASP A 4 -1.14 -8.62 1.64
N PHE A 5 -1.58 -9.61 0.85
CA PHE A 5 -2.33 -10.81 1.25
C PHE A 5 -3.78 -10.60 1.69
N ASP A 6 -4.22 -9.35 1.82
CA ASP A 6 -5.59 -8.97 2.14
C ASP A 6 -6.45 -8.87 0.87
N GLU A 7 -7.71 -9.32 0.97
CA GLU A 7 -8.66 -9.31 -0.13
C GLU A 7 -9.12 -7.89 -0.46
N VAL A 8 -9.09 -7.52 -1.75
CA VAL A 8 -9.62 -6.24 -2.23
C VAL A 8 -11.11 -6.36 -2.55
N LYS A 9 -11.90 -5.43 -2.02
CA LYS A 9 -13.35 -5.32 -2.23
C LYS A 9 -13.71 -3.98 -2.88
N GLN A 10 -14.86 -3.96 -3.56
CA GLN A 10 -15.42 -2.72 -4.08
C GLN A 10 -15.78 -1.78 -2.92
N GLY A 11 -15.42 -0.51 -3.06
CA GLY A 11 -15.59 0.50 -2.02
C GLY A 11 -14.36 0.69 -1.12
N ASP A 12 -13.38 -0.21 -1.16
CA ASP A 12 -12.16 -0.05 -0.38
C ASP A 12 -11.39 1.20 -0.80
N GLN A 13 -10.79 1.86 0.19
CA GLN A 13 -9.85 2.94 -0.04
C GLN A 13 -8.44 2.37 -0.16
N VAL A 14 -7.71 2.85 -1.17
CA VAL A 14 -6.32 2.49 -1.44
C VAL A 14 -5.52 3.74 -1.77
N TRP A 15 -4.20 3.65 -1.65
CA TRP A 15 -3.26 4.72 -1.95
C TRP A 15 -2.33 4.34 -3.10
N HIS A 16 -2.09 5.28 -4.01
CA HIS A 16 -1.19 5.14 -5.15
C HIS A 16 -0.07 6.17 -5.10
N ASP A 17 1.15 5.79 -5.51
CA ASP A 17 2.37 6.60 -5.38
C ASP A 17 2.28 7.99 -6.02
N ARG A 18 1.64 8.09 -7.18
CA ARG A 18 1.46 9.33 -7.96
C ARG A 18 0.13 10.05 -7.79
N TYR A 19 -0.94 9.33 -7.44
CA TYR A 19 -2.32 9.86 -7.51
C TYR A 19 -2.99 9.97 -6.14
N GLY A 20 -2.26 9.62 -5.07
CA GLY A 20 -2.78 9.65 -3.72
C GLY A 20 -3.88 8.63 -3.50
N TYR A 21 -4.89 9.01 -2.71
CA TYR A 21 -5.98 8.11 -2.35
C TYR A 21 -7.03 7.96 -3.46
N GLY A 22 -7.59 6.76 -3.55
CA GLY A 22 -8.67 6.42 -4.46
C GLY A 22 -9.57 5.33 -3.88
N ILE A 23 -10.73 5.16 -4.52
CA ILE A 23 -11.73 4.16 -4.15
C ILE A 23 -11.81 3.09 -5.23
N VAL A 24 -11.74 1.82 -4.81
CA VAL A 24 -11.94 0.66 -5.67
C VAL A 24 -13.37 0.67 -6.21
N GLN A 25 -13.51 0.81 -7.53
CA GLN A 25 -14.80 0.84 -8.22
C GLN A 25 -15.27 -0.55 -8.60
N ARG A 26 -14.34 -1.46 -8.91
CA ARG A 26 -14.65 -2.80 -9.39
C ARG A 26 -13.50 -3.75 -9.09
N VAL A 27 -13.84 -5.00 -8.77
CA VAL A 27 -12.88 -6.09 -8.61
C VAL A 27 -13.23 -7.18 -9.60
N GLN A 28 -12.22 -7.69 -10.31
CA GLN A 28 -12.33 -8.81 -11.25
C GLN A 28 -11.28 -9.87 -10.90
N LEU A 29 -11.29 -10.98 -11.63
CA LEU A 29 -10.32 -12.05 -11.42
C LEU A 29 -8.90 -11.53 -11.72
N GLY A 30 -8.08 -11.40 -10.68
CA GLY A 30 -6.69 -10.95 -10.78
C GLY A 30 -6.47 -9.45 -10.98
N THR A 31 -7.53 -8.64 -11.01
CA THR A 31 -7.42 -7.18 -11.21
C THR A 31 -8.44 -6.38 -10.39
N CYS A 32 -8.16 -5.09 -10.19
CA CYS A 32 -9.12 -4.13 -9.66
C CYS A 32 -9.03 -2.80 -10.42
N ASP A 33 -10.15 -2.10 -10.48
CA ASP A 33 -10.26 -0.77 -11.07
C ASP A 33 -10.44 0.26 -9.96
N VAL A 34 -9.61 1.29 -9.95
CA VAL A 34 -9.60 2.32 -8.90
C VAL A 34 -9.83 3.70 -9.51
N LYS A 35 -10.69 4.48 -8.87
CA LYS A 35 -10.87 5.91 -9.15
C LYS A 35 -10.11 6.71 -8.10
N PHE A 36 -9.01 7.33 -8.49
CA PHE A 36 -8.26 8.26 -7.65
C PHE A 36 -8.85 9.66 -7.72
N ASN A 37 -8.68 10.41 -6.62
CA ASN A 37 -9.15 11.79 -6.53
C ASN A 37 -8.46 12.69 -7.57
N GLU A 38 -7.17 12.48 -7.79
CA GLU A 38 -6.35 13.30 -8.69
C GLU A 38 -6.34 12.79 -10.15
N SER A 39 -6.90 11.60 -10.42
CA SER A 39 -6.98 11.05 -11.76
C SER A 39 -8.31 11.40 -12.42
N THR A 40 -8.31 11.83 -13.68
CA THR A 40 -9.55 11.99 -14.46
C THR A 40 -10.15 10.65 -14.88
N LYS A 41 -9.34 9.58 -14.94
CA LYS A 41 -9.73 8.24 -15.40
C LYS A 41 -9.74 7.21 -14.27
N VAL A 42 -10.50 6.15 -14.47
CA VAL A 42 -10.38 4.91 -13.68
C VAL A 42 -9.16 4.15 -14.20
N LEU A 43 -8.33 3.64 -13.29
CA LEU A 43 -7.09 2.91 -13.62
C LEU A 43 -7.20 1.47 -13.14
N THR A 44 -6.67 0.54 -13.92
CA THR A 44 -6.68 -0.90 -13.61
C THR A 44 -5.33 -1.34 -13.05
N PHE A 45 -5.37 -2.16 -12.00
CA PHE A 45 -4.21 -2.73 -11.32
C PHE A 45 -4.33 -4.25 -11.28
N THR A 46 -3.19 -4.93 -11.30
CA THR A 46 -3.11 -6.39 -11.21
C THR A 46 -2.89 -6.84 -9.77
N GLU A 47 -3.02 -8.14 -9.54
CA GLU A 47 -2.70 -8.85 -8.29
C GLU A 47 -1.45 -8.26 -7.59
N GLY A 48 -1.54 -8.07 -6.27
CA GLY A 48 -0.49 -7.47 -5.46
C GLY A 48 -0.40 -5.94 -5.54
N GLY A 49 -1.27 -5.27 -6.30
CA GLY A 49 -1.26 -3.81 -6.46
C GLY A 49 -0.25 -3.32 -7.49
N TYR A 50 -0.04 -4.08 -8.57
CA TYR A 50 0.97 -3.78 -9.59
C TYR A 50 0.37 -3.06 -10.81
N SER A 51 1.20 -2.23 -11.44
CA SER A 51 0.96 -1.64 -12.77
C SER A 51 2.28 -1.47 -13.50
N GLY A 52 2.35 -1.91 -14.77
CA GLY A 52 3.58 -1.86 -15.56
C GLY A 52 4.77 -2.61 -14.92
N GLY A 53 4.51 -3.67 -14.16
CA GLY A 53 5.54 -4.46 -13.46
C GLY A 53 6.05 -3.86 -12.15
N LEU A 54 5.52 -2.70 -11.72
CA LEU A 54 5.89 -2.05 -10.47
C LEU A 54 4.74 -2.12 -9.47
N LYS A 55 5.07 -2.34 -8.19
CA LYS A 55 4.10 -2.20 -7.10
C LYS A 55 3.83 -0.73 -6.87
N VAL A 56 2.58 -0.31 -7.04
CA VAL A 56 2.16 1.09 -7.03
C VAL A 56 0.89 1.35 -6.23
N LEU A 57 0.26 0.30 -5.68
CA LEU A 57 -0.96 0.38 -4.91
C LEU A 57 -0.78 -0.28 -3.54
N TRP A 58 -1.24 0.40 -2.49
CA TRP A 58 -1.17 -0.04 -1.10
C TRP A 58 -2.46 0.32 -0.37
N TRP A 59 -2.72 -0.32 0.76
CA TRP A 59 -3.84 0.04 1.64
C TRP A 59 -3.74 1.45 2.22
N GLN A 60 -2.51 1.93 2.42
CA GLN A 60 -2.22 3.26 2.92
C GLN A 60 -0.89 3.73 2.36
N ARG A 61 -0.63 5.04 2.46
CA ARG A 61 0.67 5.61 2.11
C ARG A 61 1.78 4.91 2.93
N PRO A 62 2.76 4.25 2.28
CA PRO A 62 3.86 3.63 3.00
C PRO A 62 4.63 4.67 3.84
N ILE A 63 5.05 4.27 5.03
CA ILE A 63 5.93 5.10 5.86
C ILE A 63 7.31 5.08 5.20
N ALA A 64 7.67 6.20 4.57
CA ALA A 64 8.99 6.38 3.96
C ALA A 64 9.97 6.96 4.98
N PHE A 65 11.08 6.26 5.19
CA PHE A 65 12.20 6.75 5.98
C PHE A 65 13.37 7.10 5.05
N ILE A 66 13.90 8.32 5.17
CA ILE A 66 15.02 8.79 4.34
C ILE A 66 16.29 8.85 5.21
N PRO A 67 17.16 7.82 5.17
CA PRO A 67 18.40 7.82 5.95
C PRO A 67 19.37 8.89 5.44
N ARG A 68 20.18 9.44 6.34
CA ARG A 68 21.25 10.40 6.01
C ARG A 68 22.61 9.68 6.05
N LYS A 69 23.49 10.04 5.12
CA LYS A 69 24.85 9.49 5.04
C LYS A 69 25.60 9.71 6.37
N GLY A 70 26.25 8.66 6.87
CA GLY A 70 27.10 8.72 8.06
C GLY A 70 26.35 8.56 9.39
N GLN A 71 25.06 8.24 9.35
CA GLN A 71 24.26 7.95 10.55
C GLN A 71 23.93 6.46 10.61
N ASP A 72 24.03 5.87 11.81
CA ASP A 72 23.59 4.50 12.07
C ASP A 72 22.12 4.52 12.53
N TYR A 73 21.28 3.77 11.83
CA TYR A 73 19.85 3.66 12.09
C TYR A 73 19.43 2.27 12.60
N SER A 74 20.39 1.40 12.92
CA SER A 74 20.12 0.05 13.48
C SER A 74 19.10 0.11 14.63
N LYS A 75 19.36 0.95 15.64
CA LYS A 75 18.46 1.15 16.78
C LYS A 75 17.07 1.69 16.41
N PHE A 76 17.00 2.52 15.35
CA PHE A 76 15.71 3.03 14.88
C PHE A 76 14.88 1.90 14.27
N HIS A 77 15.52 1.01 13.50
CA HIS A 77 14.86 -0.18 12.96
C HIS A 77 14.37 -1.12 14.08
N ASP A 78 15.20 -1.36 15.11
CA ASP A 78 14.81 -2.18 16.26
C ASP A 78 13.58 -1.59 16.97
N LEU A 79 13.58 -0.27 17.20
CA LEU A 79 12.45 0.41 17.83
C LEU A 79 11.18 0.32 16.98
N VAL A 80 11.30 0.53 15.66
CA VAL A 80 10.16 0.43 14.74
C VAL A 80 9.59 -0.98 14.72
N ALA A 81 10.43 -2.01 14.75
CA ALA A 81 9.99 -3.40 14.82
C ALA A 81 9.19 -3.67 16.11
N VAL A 82 9.73 -3.24 17.26
CA VAL A 82 9.05 -3.39 18.56
C VAL A 82 7.72 -2.62 18.60
N LEU A 83 7.68 -1.40 18.05
CA LEU A 83 6.44 -0.62 17.99
C LEU A 83 5.40 -1.28 17.09
N PHE A 84 5.82 -1.80 15.93
CA PHE A 84 4.93 -2.49 15.01
C PHE A 84 4.34 -3.75 15.66
N GLU A 85 5.16 -4.55 16.31
CA GLU A 85 4.73 -5.74 17.04
C GLU A 85 3.76 -5.39 18.18
N ASN A 86 4.04 -4.36 18.98
CA ASN A 86 3.13 -3.96 20.06
C ASN A 86 1.76 -3.45 19.57
N LEU A 87 1.71 -2.84 18.38
CA LEU A 87 0.48 -2.27 17.83
C LEU A 87 -0.33 -3.27 16.99
N TYR A 88 0.35 -4.17 16.29
CA TYR A 88 -0.25 -5.04 15.26
C TYR A 88 0.19 -6.51 15.33
N GLY A 89 1.17 -6.84 16.17
CA GLY A 89 1.51 -8.22 16.49
C GLY A 89 0.42 -8.76 17.42
N GLU A 90 -0.56 -9.46 16.86
CA GLU A 90 -1.57 -10.14 17.66
C GLU A 90 -0.87 -11.06 18.68
N ASN A 91 -1.35 -11.01 19.94
CA ASN A 91 -1.20 -12.12 20.88
C ASN A 91 -1.73 -13.37 20.17
N GLN A 92 -0.82 -14.29 19.83
CA GLN A 92 -1.18 -15.59 19.26
C GLN A 92 -2.24 -16.32 20.08
#